data_AF-B0WEA0-F1
#
_entry.id   AF-B0WEA0-F1
#
_cell.length_a   1.000
_cell.length_b   1.000
_cell.length_c   1.000
_cell.angle_alpha   90.00
_cell.angle_beta   90.00
_cell.angle_gamma   90.00
#
_symmetry.space_group_name_H-M   'P 1'
#
loop_
_entity.id
_entity.type
_entity.pdbx_description
1 polymer ?
#
loop_
_entity_poly.entity_id
_entity_poly.type
_entity_poly.pdbx_seq_one_letter_code
_entity_poly.pdbx_strand_id
1 'polypeptide(L)'
;MASSKSATAGLAGSKNGTPAATGKNNGSQVKVDHRAIEDTVLSLRRELREVYETLREKNEQLVDLEKDVRDRDISIRYLNNEYRKLKEYYQSNKSDLSVPPNFKLNGGGKADENGTGNLEDLLQKLQKEVKEKDLQIRELNQKVIRLSNNLIYVQKESLSKDDRIDELQNEIDKFRQVVRPITKALIEKRCSEDTFDAWSPGVENTRVLPPVNAEPRMKRQAISAEPLSSLAGMQGDLIKIPKTSLSREIIKSAILDNDFMKNLEMTQIREIVDCMYPVQYGAGSLIIKEGDVGSIVYVMEVGEEAVKKAP
;
A
#
# COMPACT_ATOMS: atom_id res chain seq x y z
N MET A 1 52.66 8.02 -62.84
CA MET A 1 52.50 7.36 -64.15
C MET A 1 52.70 5.86 -63.97
N ALA A 2 51.66 5.06 -64.11
CA ALA A 2 51.71 3.69 -64.64
C ALA A 2 50.32 3.04 -64.49
N SER A 3 49.58 3.19 -65.58
CA SER A 3 48.44 2.45 -66.07
C SER A 3 48.25 0.99 -65.60
N SER A 4 46.99 0.71 -65.23
CA SER A 4 46.08 -0.21 -65.95
C SER A 4 46.03 -1.71 -65.65
N LYS A 5 44.77 -2.20 -65.77
CA LYS A 5 44.28 -3.46 -66.34
C LYS A 5 43.82 -4.60 -65.40
N SER A 6 42.50 -4.61 -65.22
CA SER A 6 41.53 -5.58 -65.75
C SER A 6 41.57 -7.06 -65.35
N ALA A 7 40.46 -7.48 -64.73
CA ALA A 7 39.56 -8.58 -65.13
C ALA A 7 40.14 -9.99 -65.31
N THR A 8 39.54 -10.99 -64.67
CA THR A 8 38.52 -11.87 -65.28
C THR A 8 38.10 -13.01 -64.35
N ALA A 9 36.87 -13.46 -64.58
CA ALA A 9 36.13 -14.49 -63.87
C ALA A 9 36.69 -15.91 -64.08
N GLY A 10 36.37 -16.81 -63.14
CA GLY A 10 36.58 -18.24 -63.26
C GLY A 10 35.52 -19.00 -62.45
N LEU A 11 34.56 -19.56 -63.18
CA LEU A 11 33.45 -20.38 -62.69
C LEU A 11 33.90 -21.86 -62.56
N ALA A 12 33.15 -22.61 -61.74
CA ALA A 12 32.92 -24.07 -61.79
C ALA A 12 33.75 -25.01 -60.90
N GLY A 13 33.03 -25.76 -60.04
CA GLY A 13 33.02 -27.22 -60.19
C GLY A 13 33.49 -28.09 -59.01
N SER A 14 32.50 -28.56 -58.22
CA SER A 14 32.33 -29.95 -57.75
C SER A 14 33.38 -30.60 -56.83
N LYS A 15 32.97 -30.99 -55.60
CA LYS A 15 32.79 -32.41 -55.19
C LYS A 15 32.51 -32.56 -53.68
N ASN A 16 31.68 -33.56 -53.39
CA ASN A 16 31.24 -34.04 -52.08
C ASN A 16 32.39 -34.40 -51.13
N GLY A 17 32.17 -34.13 -49.84
CA GLY A 17 32.94 -34.68 -48.73
C GLY A 17 32.19 -34.46 -47.42
N THR A 18 31.34 -35.40 -47.04
CA THR A 18 30.84 -35.51 -45.67
C THR A 18 31.97 -36.10 -44.81
N PRO A 19 32.21 -35.56 -43.62
CA PRO A 19 32.19 -36.43 -42.46
C PRO A 19 31.30 -35.85 -41.36
N ALA A 20 30.53 -36.76 -40.77
CA ALA A 20 29.77 -36.53 -39.56
C ALA A 20 30.70 -36.27 -38.37
N ALA A 21 30.39 -35.24 -37.57
CA ALA A 21 30.69 -35.19 -36.14
C ALA A 21 29.94 -34.03 -35.49
N THR A 22 28.78 -34.37 -34.90
CA THR A 22 28.40 -33.99 -33.53
C THR A 22 28.63 -32.55 -33.05
N GLY A 23 27.56 -31.74 -33.16
CA GLY A 23 26.87 -31.08 -32.04
C GLY A 23 27.64 -30.18 -31.07
N LYS A 24 27.17 -28.92 -30.95
CA LYS A 24 26.52 -28.40 -29.72
C LYS A 24 26.03 -26.95 -29.92
N ASN A 25 24.75 -26.84 -30.24
CA ASN A 25 23.75 -26.02 -29.54
C ASN A 25 24.15 -24.58 -29.09
N ASN A 26 24.13 -23.61 -30.02
CA ASN A 26 24.07 -22.18 -29.71
C ASN A 26 22.62 -21.73 -29.40
N GLY A 27 21.91 -22.44 -28.52
CA GLY A 27 20.48 -22.22 -28.24
C GLY A 27 20.14 -21.65 -26.87
N SER A 28 21.14 -21.41 -26.01
CA SER A 28 20.89 -21.23 -24.56
C SER A 28 21.15 -19.82 -24.02
N GLN A 29 21.92 -18.98 -24.71
CA GLN A 29 22.25 -17.63 -24.21
C GLN A 29 21.12 -16.61 -24.47
N VAL A 30 20.42 -16.74 -25.60
CA VAL A 30 19.32 -15.83 -26.02
C VAL A 30 18.05 -16.03 -25.17
N LYS A 31 17.85 -17.22 -24.58
CA LYS A 31 16.65 -17.54 -23.80
C LYS A 31 16.63 -16.91 -22.40
N VAL A 32 17.80 -16.59 -21.83
CA VAL A 32 17.90 -16.03 -20.48
C VAL A 32 17.56 -14.53 -20.50
N ASP A 33 18.05 -13.80 -21.50
CA ASP A 33 17.73 -12.38 -21.68
C ASP A 33 16.27 -12.16 -22.08
N HIS A 34 15.70 -13.04 -22.91
CA HIS A 34 14.28 -12.98 -23.25
C HIS A 34 13.37 -13.18 -22.03
N ARG A 35 13.68 -14.11 -21.12
CA ARG A 35 12.91 -14.30 -19.88
C ARG A 35 12.98 -13.09 -18.96
N ALA A 36 14.16 -12.49 -18.81
CA ALA A 36 14.31 -11.28 -18.00
C ALA A 36 13.54 -10.09 -18.58
N ILE A 37 13.54 -9.94 -19.91
CA ILE A 37 12.76 -8.91 -20.60
C ILE A 37 11.26 -9.21 -20.46
N GLU A 38 10.82 -10.46 -20.61
CA GLU A 38 9.44 -10.89 -20.42
C GLU A 38 8.94 -10.58 -19.00
N ASP A 39 9.77 -10.83 -17.98
CA ASP A 39 9.45 -10.51 -16.57
C ASP A 39 9.30 -9.00 -16.35
N THR A 40 10.19 -8.18 -16.95
CA THR A 40 10.05 -6.71 -16.88
C THR A 40 8.80 -6.21 -17.59
N VAL A 41 8.45 -6.78 -18.74
CA VAL A 41 7.24 -6.44 -19.48
C VAL A 41 5.99 -6.84 -18.70
N LEU A 42 6.03 -7.97 -17.99
CA LEU A 42 4.94 -8.41 -17.11
C LEU A 42 4.79 -7.49 -15.88
N SER A 43 5.90 -7.03 -15.28
CA SER A 43 5.88 -6.02 -14.20
C SER A 43 5.27 -4.71 -14.67
N LEU A 44 5.76 -4.17 -15.80
CA LEU A 44 5.24 -2.93 -16.38
C LEU A 44 3.76 -3.04 -16.76
N ARG A 45 3.31 -4.20 -17.28
CA ARG A 45 1.88 -4.45 -17.54
C ARG A 45 1.05 -4.50 -16.27
N ARG A 46 1.61 -4.97 -15.15
CA ARG A 46 0.94 -4.99 -13.85
C ARG A 46 0.83 -3.58 -13.29
N GLU A 47 1.92 -2.83 -13.28
CA GLU A 47 1.95 -1.43 -12.84
C GLU A 47 1.00 -0.57 -13.67
N LEU A 48 1.00 -0.73 -15.00
CA LEU A 48 0.08 -0.02 -15.88
C LEU A 48 -1.39 -0.35 -15.55
N ARG A 49 -1.72 -1.61 -15.22
CA ARG A 49 -3.06 -1.98 -14.77
C ARG A 49 -3.43 -1.33 -13.44
N GLU A 50 -2.51 -1.33 -12.47
CA GLU A 50 -2.74 -0.69 -11.18
C GLU A 50 -2.95 0.84 -11.34
N VAL A 51 -2.20 1.49 -12.23
CA VAL A 51 -2.41 2.91 -12.57
C VAL A 51 -3.76 3.14 -13.26
N TYR A 52 -4.19 2.26 -14.17
CA TYR A 52 -5.50 2.39 -14.81
C TYR A 52 -6.65 2.21 -13.83
N GLU A 53 -6.58 1.24 -12.92
CA GLU A 53 -7.63 1.02 -11.92
C GLU A 53 -7.69 2.19 -10.92
N THR A 54 -6.54 2.66 -10.43
CA THR A 54 -6.53 3.85 -9.56
C THR A 54 -7.06 5.09 -10.25
N LEU A 55 -6.72 5.32 -11.52
CA LEU A 55 -7.27 6.43 -12.31
C LEU A 55 -8.78 6.28 -12.52
N ARG A 56 -9.26 5.05 -12.73
CA ARG A 56 -10.68 4.74 -12.88
C ARG A 56 -11.46 5.02 -11.60
N GLU A 57 -10.97 4.55 -10.45
CA GLU A 57 -11.56 4.83 -9.14
C GLU A 57 -11.61 6.34 -8.83
N LYS A 58 -10.54 7.07 -9.15
CA LYS A 58 -10.49 8.53 -8.97
C LYS A 58 -11.49 9.26 -9.86
N ASN A 59 -11.67 8.80 -11.10
CA ASN A 59 -12.70 9.35 -11.99
C ASN A 59 -14.12 9.07 -11.49
N GLU A 60 -14.38 7.90 -10.93
CA GLU A 60 -15.68 7.56 -10.33
C GLU A 60 -15.98 8.48 -9.13
N GLN A 61 -15.01 8.65 -8.22
CA GLN A 61 -15.13 9.60 -7.10
C GLN A 61 -15.37 11.04 -7.57
N LEU A 62 -14.74 11.45 -8.66
CA LEU A 62 -14.92 12.79 -9.23
C LEU A 62 -16.35 12.98 -9.74
N VAL A 63 -16.92 11.99 -10.43
CA VAL A 63 -18.30 12.03 -10.92
C VAL A 63 -19.31 12.17 -9.78
N ASP A 64 -19.10 11.46 -8.68
CA ASP A 64 -19.97 11.55 -7.50
C ASP A 64 -19.88 12.93 -6.83
N LEU A 65 -18.67 13.47 -6.68
CA LEU A 65 -18.46 14.81 -6.13
C LEU A 65 -19.10 15.89 -7.02
N GLU A 66 -19.01 15.76 -8.34
CA GLU A 66 -19.68 16.68 -9.27
C GLU A 66 -21.21 16.62 -9.13
N LYS A 67 -21.77 15.44 -8.89
CA LYS A 67 -23.20 15.28 -8.62
C LYS A 67 -23.60 16.00 -7.33
N ASP A 68 -22.85 15.82 -6.26
CA ASP A 68 -23.10 16.47 -4.97
C ASP A 68 -23.00 18.00 -5.05
N VAL A 69 -22.08 18.53 -5.88
CA VAL A 69 -22.00 19.97 -6.15
C VAL A 69 -23.26 20.45 -6.86
N ARG A 70 -23.72 19.74 -7.91
CA ARG A 70 -24.95 20.10 -8.63
C ARG A 70 -26.18 20.11 -7.72
N ASP A 71 -26.31 19.12 -6.84
CA ASP A 71 -27.44 19.01 -5.91
C ASP A 71 -27.42 20.12 -4.86
N ARG A 72 -26.24 20.48 -4.35
CA ARG A 72 -26.06 21.64 -3.48
C ARG A 72 -26.41 22.95 -4.18
N ASP A 73 -26.01 23.13 -5.43
CA ASP A 73 -26.35 24.33 -6.21
C ASP A 73 -27.87 24.48 -6.42
N ILE A 74 -28.58 23.37 -6.67
CA ILE A 74 -30.06 23.37 -6.73
C ILE A 74 -30.64 23.85 -5.41
N SER A 75 -30.15 23.31 -4.29
CA SER A 75 -30.61 23.67 -2.94
C SER A 75 -30.35 25.15 -2.64
N ILE A 76 -29.15 25.64 -2.94
CA ILE A 76 -28.78 27.05 -2.75
C ILE A 76 -29.69 27.97 -3.59
N ARG A 77 -29.98 27.61 -4.84
CA ARG A 77 -30.90 28.38 -5.69
C ARG A 77 -32.31 28.42 -5.10
N TYR A 78 -32.82 27.29 -4.61
CA TYR A 78 -34.13 27.21 -3.98
C TYR A 78 -34.19 28.09 -2.72
N LEU A 79 -33.24 27.94 -1.81
CA LEU A 79 -33.16 28.74 -0.57
C LEU A 79 -33.03 30.24 -0.87
N ASN A 80 -32.22 30.63 -1.85
CA ASN A 80 -32.11 32.03 -2.27
C ASN A 80 -33.42 32.58 -2.83
N ASN A 81 -34.21 31.77 -3.53
CA ASN A 81 -35.52 32.16 -4.02
C ASN A 81 -36.51 32.36 -2.86
N GLU A 82 -36.57 31.44 -1.91
CA GLU A 82 -37.42 31.55 -0.72
C GLU A 82 -37.02 32.76 0.14
N TYR A 83 -35.71 32.98 0.34
CA TYR A 83 -35.22 34.17 1.03
C TYR A 83 -35.61 35.46 0.31
N ARG A 84 -35.55 35.49 -1.02
CA ARG A 84 -35.98 36.65 -1.82
C ARG A 84 -37.46 36.95 -1.61
N LYS A 85 -38.33 35.94 -1.69
CA LYS A 85 -39.77 36.08 -1.44
C LYS A 85 -40.05 36.62 -0.05
N LEU A 86 -39.37 36.08 0.96
CA LEU A 86 -39.52 36.51 2.35
C LEU A 86 -39.05 37.96 2.54
N LYS A 87 -37.92 38.32 1.93
CA LYS A 87 -37.37 39.68 1.96
C LYS A 87 -38.32 40.68 1.31
N GLU A 88 -38.91 40.35 0.15
CA GLU A 88 -39.90 41.18 -0.54
C GLU A 88 -41.18 41.34 0.29
N TYR A 89 -41.64 40.28 0.96
CA TYR A 89 -42.78 40.33 1.88
C TYR A 89 -42.57 41.34 3.02
N TYR A 90 -41.44 41.26 3.73
CA TYR A 90 -41.14 42.17 4.85
C TYR A 90 -40.79 43.59 4.40
N GLN A 91 -40.22 43.77 3.21
CA GLN A 91 -39.96 45.10 2.65
C GLN A 91 -41.26 45.82 2.23
N SER A 92 -42.28 45.06 1.81
CA SER A 92 -43.59 45.59 1.41
C SER A 92 -44.50 45.87 2.62
N ASN A 93 -44.39 45.07 3.69
CA ASN A 93 -45.17 45.21 4.93
C ASN A 93 -44.34 45.81 6.06
N LYS A 94 -43.71 46.97 5.82
CA LYS A 94 -42.71 47.62 6.70
C LYS A 94 -43.20 47.96 8.12
N SER A 95 -44.47 47.74 8.46
CA SER A 95 -45.07 48.12 9.75
C SER A 95 -45.74 46.99 10.52
N ASP A 96 -45.82 45.76 10.00
CA ASP A 96 -46.49 44.68 10.74
C ASP A 96 -45.62 43.42 10.80
N LEU A 97 -44.99 43.23 11.95
CA LEU A 97 -44.13 42.10 12.29
C LEU A 97 -44.97 40.85 12.66
N SER A 98 -46.18 40.72 12.10
CA SER A 98 -47.12 39.64 12.41
C SER A 98 -46.98 38.48 11.41
N VAL A 99 -47.11 37.26 11.91
CA VAL A 99 -47.11 36.03 11.11
C VAL A 99 -48.39 36.01 10.25
N PRO A 100 -48.35 35.64 8.95
CA PRO A 100 -49.51 35.71 8.07
C PRO A 100 -50.73 34.94 8.62
N PRO A 101 -51.97 35.43 8.44
CA PRO A 101 -53.17 34.83 9.02
C PRO A 101 -53.51 33.42 8.51
N ASN A 102 -52.76 32.88 7.54
CA ASN A 102 -52.94 31.53 6.99
C ASN A 102 -51.68 30.65 7.07
N PHE A 103 -50.70 30.99 7.93
CA PHE A 103 -49.56 30.12 8.18
C PHE A 103 -50.00 28.90 9.02
N LYS A 104 -50.46 27.84 8.35
CA LYS A 104 -50.81 26.58 9.02
C LYS A 104 -49.55 25.88 9.50
N LEU A 105 -49.23 26.03 10.78
CA LEU A 105 -48.43 25.04 11.48
C LEU A 105 -49.25 23.75 11.56
N ASN A 106 -48.62 22.63 11.21
CA ASN A 106 -49.26 21.33 11.25
C ASN A 106 -49.46 20.93 12.73
N GLY A 107 -50.68 21.08 13.24
CA GLY A 107 -51.03 20.77 14.63
C GLY A 107 -51.99 21.80 15.26
N GLY A 108 -53.27 21.77 14.86
CA GLY A 108 -54.29 22.69 15.36
C GLY A 108 -54.87 22.27 16.72
N GLY A 109 -54.64 23.07 17.75
CA GLY A 109 -55.39 23.07 19.01
C GLY A 109 -55.83 24.51 19.32
N LYS A 110 -57.12 24.70 19.63
CA LYS A 110 -57.72 26.01 19.95
C LYS A 110 -57.01 26.64 21.16
N ALA A 111 -56.67 27.93 21.03
CA ALA A 111 -56.06 28.72 22.09
C ALA A 111 -57.13 29.25 23.05
N ASP A 112 -57.12 28.72 24.28
CA ASP A 112 -57.62 29.43 25.46
C ASP A 112 -56.45 30.21 26.09
N GLU A 113 -56.75 31.36 26.69
CA GLU A 113 -55.84 32.45 27.09
C GLU A 113 -54.71 32.11 28.10
N ASN A 114 -54.51 30.83 28.46
CA ASN A 114 -53.41 30.35 29.31
C ASN A 114 -52.25 29.66 28.54
N GLY A 115 -52.33 29.55 27.20
CA GLY A 115 -51.34 28.81 26.38
C GLY A 115 -50.13 29.61 25.87
N THR A 116 -50.15 30.94 25.96
CA THR A 116 -49.11 31.83 25.41
C THR A 116 -47.77 31.69 26.13
N GLY A 117 -47.76 31.48 27.44
CA GLY A 117 -46.52 31.26 28.21
C GLY A 117 -45.77 29.98 27.81
N ASN A 118 -46.48 28.94 27.37
CA ASN A 118 -45.87 27.65 27.00
C ASN A 118 -45.23 27.69 25.60
N LEU A 119 -45.84 28.44 24.67
CA LEU A 119 -45.30 28.63 23.33
C LEU A 119 -44.07 29.55 23.34
N GLU A 120 -44.07 30.60 24.16
CA GLU A 120 -42.92 31.49 24.34
C GLU A 120 -41.73 30.75 24.97
N ASP A 121 -41.98 29.92 25.99
CA ASP A 121 -40.97 29.04 26.59
C ASP A 121 -40.39 28.02 25.59
N LEU A 122 -41.24 27.45 24.72
CA LEU A 122 -40.81 26.51 23.69
C LEU A 122 -39.98 27.21 22.60
N LEU A 123 -40.39 28.40 22.17
CA LEU A 123 -39.62 29.25 21.26
C LEU A 123 -38.27 29.61 21.86
N GLN A 124 -38.22 29.99 23.13
CA GLN A 124 -36.98 30.33 23.81
C GLN A 124 -36.04 29.13 23.94
N LYS A 125 -36.58 27.93 24.19
CA LYS A 125 -35.81 26.67 24.17
C LYS A 125 -35.26 26.35 22.80
N LEU A 126 -36.08 26.39 21.75
CA LEU A 126 -35.64 26.14 20.37
C LEU A 126 -34.59 27.16 19.92
N GLN A 127 -34.76 28.42 20.29
CA GLN A 127 -33.81 29.48 19.95
C GLN A 127 -32.48 29.32 20.70
N LYS A 128 -32.50 28.80 21.93
CA LYS A 128 -31.30 28.41 22.66
C LYS A 128 -30.61 27.20 22.01
N GLU A 129 -31.38 26.19 21.61
CA GLU A 129 -30.84 24.99 20.95
C GLU A 129 -30.22 25.31 19.59
N VAL A 130 -30.85 26.17 18.79
CA VAL A 130 -30.30 26.65 17.51
C VAL A 130 -28.97 27.37 17.73
N LYS A 131 -28.89 28.29 18.71
CA LYS A 131 -27.64 28.98 19.05
C LYS A 131 -26.54 28.02 19.49
N GLU A 132 -26.89 26.97 20.21
CA GLU A 132 -25.96 25.96 20.69
C GLU A 132 -25.43 25.10 19.52
N LYS A 133 -26.30 24.70 18.59
CA LYS A 133 -25.86 24.00 17.36
C LYS A 133 -25.04 24.90 16.44
N ASP A 134 -25.37 26.19 16.33
CA ASP A 134 -24.56 27.15 15.59
C ASP A 134 -23.16 27.34 16.20
N LEU A 135 -23.03 27.20 17.53
CA LEU A 135 -21.72 27.20 18.20
C LEU A 135 -20.95 25.92 17.89
N GLN A 136 -21.59 24.76 17.99
CA GLN A 136 -20.98 23.47 17.64
C GLN A 136 -20.50 23.41 16.19
N ILE A 137 -21.30 23.92 15.25
CA ILE A 137 -20.94 24.02 13.83
C ILE A 137 -19.68 24.89 13.66
N ARG A 138 -19.59 26.03 14.36
CA ARG A 138 -18.40 26.89 14.32
C ARG A 138 -17.16 26.19 14.86
N GLU A 139 -17.27 25.46 15.96
CA GLU A 139 -16.14 24.70 16.52
C GLU A 139 -15.67 23.58 15.59
N LEU A 140 -16.61 22.82 15.01
CA LEU A 140 -16.29 21.77 14.04
C LEU A 140 -15.63 22.36 12.80
N ASN A 141 -16.14 23.47 12.27
CA ASN A 141 -15.51 24.16 11.14
C ASN A 141 -14.07 24.59 11.46
N GLN A 142 -13.80 25.11 12.67
CA GLN A 142 -12.43 25.42 13.08
C GLN A 142 -11.53 24.18 13.17
N LYS A 143 -12.04 23.05 13.66
CA LYS A 143 -11.29 21.78 13.69
C LYS A 143 -10.98 21.30 12.28
N VAL A 144 -11.95 21.35 11.37
CA VAL A 144 -11.76 20.99 9.95
C VAL A 144 -10.68 21.85 9.32
N ILE A 145 -10.68 23.18 9.55
CA ILE A 145 -9.63 24.08 9.04
C ILE A 145 -8.25 23.69 9.58
N ARG A 146 -8.13 23.39 10.88
CA ARG A 146 -6.86 22.96 11.48
C ARG A 146 -6.35 21.65 10.89
N LEU A 147 -7.22 20.66 10.75
CA LEU A 147 -6.87 19.37 10.16
C LEU A 147 -6.49 19.51 8.69
N SER A 148 -7.23 20.33 7.93
CA SER A 148 -6.90 20.64 6.54
C SER A 148 -5.51 21.27 6.41
N ASN A 149 -5.16 22.21 7.28
CA ASN A 149 -3.84 22.83 7.27
C ASN A 149 -2.71 21.85 7.64
N ASN A 150 -2.97 20.96 8.61
CA ASN A 150 -2.01 19.91 8.97
C ASN A 150 -1.82 18.91 7.82
N LEU A 151 -2.91 18.50 7.16
CA LEU A 151 -2.85 17.64 5.99
C LEU A 151 -2.02 18.28 4.86
N ILE A 152 -2.25 19.56 4.57
CA ILE A 152 -1.46 20.31 3.57
C ILE A 152 0.03 20.32 3.93
N TYR A 153 0.36 20.50 5.21
CA TYR A 153 1.75 20.48 5.67
C TYR A 153 2.40 19.11 5.44
N VAL A 154 1.75 18.03 5.90
CA VAL A 154 2.25 16.66 5.74
C VAL A 154 2.41 16.31 4.26
N GLN A 155 1.46 16.72 3.42
CA GLN A 155 1.50 16.47 1.99
C GLN A 155 2.67 17.19 1.30
N LYS A 156 2.97 18.43 1.69
CA LYS A 156 4.17 19.15 1.21
C LYS A 156 5.47 18.48 1.66
N GLU A 157 5.52 18.00 2.90
CA GLU A 157 6.69 17.28 3.40
C GLU A 157 6.90 15.96 2.67
N SER A 158 5.83 15.23 2.36
CA SER A 158 5.88 14.01 1.54
C SER A 158 6.46 14.30 0.16
N LEU A 159 5.93 15.32 -0.54
CA LEU A 159 6.42 15.70 -1.87
C LEU A 159 7.92 16.05 -1.84
N SER A 160 8.37 16.80 -0.84
CA SER A 160 9.79 17.12 -0.69
C SER A 160 10.67 15.90 -0.43
N LYS A 161 10.14 14.87 0.25
CA LYS A 161 10.86 13.60 0.45
C LYS A 161 10.89 12.77 -0.83
N ASP A 162 9.81 12.78 -1.60
CA ASP A 162 9.73 12.12 -2.91
C ASP A 162 10.75 12.73 -3.89
N ASP A 163 10.83 14.06 -3.98
CA ASP A 163 11.85 14.75 -4.78
C ASP A 163 13.28 14.32 -4.37
N ARG A 164 13.53 14.19 -3.05
CA ARG A 164 14.83 13.75 -2.54
C ARG A 164 15.14 12.30 -2.87
N ILE A 165 14.13 11.44 -2.89
CA ILE A 165 14.26 10.04 -3.31
C ILE A 165 14.67 9.99 -4.78
N ASP A 166 14.03 10.78 -5.63
CA ASP A 166 14.35 10.86 -7.06
C ASP A 166 15.78 11.36 -7.30
N GLU A 167 16.24 12.37 -6.56
CA GLU A 167 17.63 12.83 -6.61
C GLU A 167 18.62 11.72 -6.27
N LEU A 168 18.38 11.01 -5.16
CA LEU A 168 19.26 9.92 -4.71
C LEU A 168 19.24 8.73 -5.67
N GLN A 169 18.08 8.40 -6.26
CA GLN A 169 17.97 7.37 -7.29
C GLN A 169 18.79 7.75 -8.53
N ASN A 170 18.69 9.01 -8.98
CA ASN A 170 19.49 9.53 -10.08
C ASN A 170 20.99 9.47 -9.79
N GLU A 171 21.42 9.77 -8.56
CA GLU A 171 22.82 9.60 -8.13
C GLU A 171 23.25 8.13 -8.18
N ILE A 172 22.45 7.22 -7.61
CA ILE A 172 22.72 5.78 -7.62
C ILE A 172 22.87 5.28 -9.05
N ASP A 173 22.02 5.72 -9.97
CA ASP A 173 22.10 5.30 -11.37
C ASP A 173 23.32 5.85 -12.09
N LYS A 174 23.74 7.09 -11.79
CA LYS A 174 25.04 7.61 -12.26
C LYS A 174 26.20 6.76 -11.74
N PHE A 175 26.21 6.42 -10.44
CA PHE A 175 27.23 5.55 -9.88
C PHE A 175 27.22 4.17 -10.51
N ARG A 176 26.05 3.56 -10.73
CA ARG A 176 25.92 2.27 -11.41
C ARG A 176 26.45 2.31 -12.84
N GLN A 177 26.22 3.41 -13.58
CA GLN A 177 26.72 3.57 -14.95
C GLN A 177 28.25 3.58 -15.00
N VAL A 178 28.93 4.14 -13.99
CA VAL A 178 30.40 4.16 -13.93
C VAL A 178 30.96 2.85 -13.35
N VAL A 179 30.34 2.33 -12.29
CA VAL A 179 30.82 1.14 -11.57
C VAL A 179 30.56 -0.16 -12.33
N ARG A 180 29.42 -0.31 -13.03
CA ARG A 180 29.11 -1.53 -13.80
C ARG A 180 30.16 -1.86 -14.86
N PRO A 181 30.57 -0.94 -15.76
CA PRO A 181 31.58 -1.26 -16.78
C PRO A 181 32.97 -1.50 -16.17
N ILE A 182 33.35 -0.77 -15.10
CA ILE A 182 34.62 -1.02 -14.38
C ILE A 182 34.62 -2.40 -13.74
N THR A 183 33.53 -2.77 -13.06
CA THR A 183 33.37 -4.08 -12.41
C THR A 183 33.37 -5.19 -13.46
N LYS A 184 32.68 -4.98 -14.60
CA LYS A 184 32.64 -5.92 -15.73
C LYS A 184 34.03 -6.11 -16.35
N ALA A 185 34.75 -5.02 -16.64
CA ALA A 185 36.09 -5.07 -17.21
C ALA A 185 37.13 -5.70 -16.26
N LEU A 186 37.01 -5.47 -14.94
CA LEU A 186 37.85 -6.10 -13.94
C LEU A 186 37.62 -7.62 -13.89
N ILE A 187 36.36 -8.06 -13.98
CA ILE A 187 36.02 -9.49 -14.01
C ILE A 187 36.49 -10.14 -15.31
N GLU A 188 36.30 -9.49 -16.46
CA GLU A 188 36.73 -9.99 -17.77
C GLU A 188 38.27 -10.10 -17.86
N LYS A 189 39.02 -9.10 -17.38
CA LYS A 189 40.49 -9.16 -17.34
C LYS A 189 41.03 -10.27 -16.44
N ARG A 190 40.33 -10.63 -15.36
CA ARG A 190 40.73 -11.76 -14.50
C ARG A 190 40.40 -13.14 -15.10
N CYS A 191 39.63 -13.21 -16.18
CA CYS A 191 39.28 -14.47 -16.84
C CYS A 191 40.14 -14.78 -18.07
N SER A 192 41.00 -13.86 -18.51
CA SER A 192 41.84 -14.01 -19.72
C SER A 192 43.32 -14.31 -19.46
N GLU A 193 43.75 -14.40 -18.19
CA GLU A 193 45.16 -14.59 -17.83
C GLU A 193 45.31 -15.83 -16.94
N ASP A 194 45.63 -16.97 -17.57
CA ASP A 194 46.10 -18.21 -16.93
C ASP A 194 47.53 -18.03 -16.38
N THR A 195 47.71 -17.10 -15.45
CA THR A 195 48.96 -16.96 -14.68
C THR A 195 48.65 -17.01 -13.20
N PHE A 196 48.79 -18.24 -12.70
CA PHE A 196 49.06 -18.55 -11.31
C PHE A 196 50.28 -17.75 -10.86
N ASP A 197 50.11 -16.75 -9.99
CA ASP A 197 51.11 -16.41 -8.99
C ASP A 197 50.52 -15.61 -7.82
N ALA A 198 50.83 -16.11 -6.64
CA ALA A 198 50.49 -15.58 -5.35
C ALA A 198 51.44 -14.43 -4.98
N TRP A 199 50.92 -13.21 -4.85
CA TRP A 199 51.16 -12.29 -3.71
C TRP A 199 50.60 -10.89 -4.02
N SER A 200 49.69 -10.41 -3.17
CA SER A 200 49.52 -8.99 -2.88
C SER A 200 48.97 -8.87 -1.46
N PRO A 201 49.74 -8.32 -0.50
CA PRO A 201 49.37 -8.26 0.91
C PRO A 201 48.42 -7.10 1.19
N GLY A 202 47.34 -7.39 1.94
CA GLY A 202 46.52 -6.37 2.58
C GLY A 202 45.16 -6.16 1.95
N VAL A 203 44.25 -7.13 2.10
CA VAL A 203 42.91 -6.95 2.71
C VAL A 203 42.46 -8.34 3.15
N GLU A 204 42.76 -8.70 4.39
CA GLU A 204 42.06 -9.78 5.07
C GLU A 204 40.60 -9.34 5.24
N ASN A 205 39.66 -10.11 4.67
CA ASN A 205 38.50 -10.62 5.40
C ASN A 205 37.64 -11.54 4.51
N THR A 206 37.71 -12.83 4.85
CA THR A 206 36.62 -13.82 4.76
C THR A 206 36.00 -14.10 3.38
N ARG A 207 36.84 -14.42 2.39
CA ARG A 207 36.38 -15.24 1.25
C ARG A 207 37.22 -16.50 1.15
N VAL A 208 36.80 -17.54 1.87
CA VAL A 208 37.21 -18.91 1.58
C VAL A 208 36.67 -19.24 0.18
N LEU A 209 37.56 -19.26 -0.82
CA LEU A 209 37.23 -19.74 -2.16
C LEU A 209 36.68 -21.17 -2.02
N PRO A 210 35.53 -21.50 -2.61
CA PRO A 210 35.07 -22.88 -2.65
C PRO A 210 36.09 -23.72 -3.43
N PRO A 211 36.37 -24.98 -3.04
CA PRO A 211 37.14 -25.87 -3.88
C PRO A 211 36.46 -26.04 -5.24
N VAL A 212 37.25 -26.28 -6.29
CA VAL A 212 36.87 -26.32 -7.72
C VAL A 212 35.77 -27.36 -8.05
N ASN A 213 35.40 -28.22 -7.08
CA ASN A 213 34.31 -29.20 -7.18
C ASN A 213 33.12 -28.90 -6.25
N ALA A 214 32.98 -27.68 -5.72
CA ALA A 214 31.86 -27.33 -4.86
C ALA A 214 30.61 -26.99 -5.70
N GLU A 215 29.55 -27.77 -5.48
CA GLU A 215 28.20 -27.51 -5.97
C GLU A 215 27.81 -26.02 -5.85
N PRO A 216 27.08 -25.46 -6.83
CA PRO A 216 26.71 -24.04 -6.85
C PRO A 216 25.96 -23.68 -5.57
N ARG A 217 26.64 -22.94 -4.68
CA ARG A 217 26.05 -22.49 -3.42
C ARG A 217 24.83 -21.63 -3.72
N MET A 218 23.68 -22.01 -3.16
CA MET A 218 22.44 -21.24 -3.27
C MET A 218 22.68 -19.80 -2.82
N LYS A 219 22.30 -18.82 -3.66
CA LYS A 219 22.36 -17.40 -3.32
C LYS A 219 21.42 -17.15 -2.14
N ARG A 220 21.93 -16.54 -1.06
CA ARG A 220 21.13 -16.19 0.11
C ARG A 220 20.40 -14.88 -0.14
N GLN A 221 19.07 -14.89 -0.07
CA GLN A 221 18.25 -13.68 -0.10
C GLN A 221 18.19 -13.07 1.31
N ALA A 222 18.32 -11.75 1.41
CA ALA A 222 18.14 -11.03 2.67
C ALA A 222 16.65 -10.85 2.99
N ILE A 223 16.29 -10.89 4.26
CA ILE A 223 14.92 -10.72 4.78
C ILE A 223 14.96 -9.56 5.77
N SER A 224 14.01 -8.62 5.68
CA SER A 224 13.86 -7.50 6.62
C SER A 224 12.43 -7.43 7.15
N ALA A 225 12.28 -7.06 8.41
CA ALA A 225 10.99 -6.77 9.03
C ALA A 225 10.66 -5.27 8.92
N GLU A 226 9.40 -4.92 9.15
CA GLU A 226 8.93 -3.55 9.25
C GLU A 226 9.48 -2.84 10.51
N PRO A 227 9.69 -1.51 10.46
CA PRO A 227 10.23 -0.77 11.59
C PRO A 227 9.19 -0.63 12.71
N LEU A 228 9.63 -0.83 13.97
CA LEU A 228 8.77 -0.73 15.15
C LEU A 228 8.14 0.66 15.35
N SER A 229 8.70 1.70 14.73
CA SER A 229 8.12 3.05 14.73
C SER A 229 6.74 3.12 14.09
N SER A 230 6.40 2.20 13.19
CA SER A 230 5.05 2.06 12.64
C SER A 230 4.01 1.73 13.71
N LEU A 231 4.46 1.19 14.85
CA LEU A 231 3.63 0.83 15.99
C LEU A 231 3.60 1.93 17.07
N ALA A 232 4.31 3.05 16.90
CA ALA A 232 4.50 4.08 17.93
C ALA A 232 3.24 4.86 18.33
N GLY A 233 2.08 4.58 17.72
CA GLY A 233 0.76 5.09 18.13
C GLY A 233 -0.17 4.04 18.75
N MET A 234 0.22 2.76 18.76
CA MET A 234 -0.55 1.65 19.34
C MET A 234 -0.15 1.39 20.80
N GLN A 235 0.06 2.44 21.58
CA GLN A 235 0.07 2.36 23.06
C GLN A 235 -1.36 2.27 23.61
N GLY A 236 -2.22 1.50 22.94
CA GLY A 236 -3.55 1.15 23.44
C GLY A 236 -3.45 -0.12 24.27
N ASP A 237 -4.25 -0.22 25.33
CA ASP A 237 -4.41 -1.46 26.08
C ASP A 237 -4.60 -2.64 25.11
N LEU A 238 -3.73 -3.65 25.22
CA LEU A 238 -3.90 -4.85 24.41
C LEU A 238 -5.29 -5.45 24.65
N ILE A 239 -5.99 -5.80 23.57
CA ILE A 239 -7.34 -6.36 23.65
C ILE A 239 -7.25 -7.74 24.30
N LYS A 240 -7.77 -7.88 25.53
CA LYS A 240 -7.82 -9.14 26.26
C LYS A 240 -9.11 -9.88 25.96
N ILE A 241 -8.99 -11.15 25.57
CA ILE A 241 -10.10 -12.01 25.20
C ILE A 241 -10.26 -13.12 26.25
N PRO A 242 -11.43 -13.22 26.90
CA PRO A 242 -11.66 -14.22 27.94
C PRO A 242 -11.62 -15.64 27.38
N LYS A 243 -10.89 -16.53 28.06
CA LYS A 243 -10.67 -17.94 27.68
C LYS A 243 -10.87 -18.86 28.87
N THR A 244 -11.19 -20.13 28.60
CA THR A 244 -11.26 -21.16 29.64
C THR A 244 -9.87 -21.46 30.22
N SER A 245 -9.79 -22.02 31.42
CA SER A 245 -8.51 -22.40 32.03
C SER A 245 -7.77 -23.45 31.20
N LEU A 246 -8.51 -24.39 30.60
CA LEU A 246 -7.95 -25.43 29.74
C LEU A 246 -7.33 -24.85 28.47
N SER A 247 -8.06 -23.99 27.75
CA SER A 247 -7.54 -23.34 26.53
C SER A 247 -6.30 -22.49 26.82
N ARG A 248 -6.27 -21.80 27.98
CA ARG A 248 -5.09 -21.03 28.41
C ARG A 248 -3.88 -21.91 28.64
N GLU A 249 -4.06 -23.10 29.22
CA GLU A 249 -2.97 -24.05 29.46
C GLU A 249 -2.42 -24.61 28.16
N ILE A 250 -3.28 -25.02 27.22
CA ILE A 250 -2.90 -25.54 25.90
C ILE A 250 -2.08 -24.52 25.11
N ILE A 251 -2.52 -23.26 25.06
CA ILE A 251 -1.81 -22.19 24.35
C ILE A 251 -0.46 -21.92 25.03
N LYS A 252 -0.44 -21.88 26.37
CA LYS A 252 0.79 -21.66 27.13
C LYS A 252 1.82 -22.76 26.88
N SER A 253 1.43 -24.04 26.88
CA SER A 253 2.35 -25.13 26.55
C SER A 253 2.87 -25.00 25.12
N ALA A 254 2.00 -24.70 24.15
CA ALA A 254 2.40 -24.54 22.75
C ALA A 254 3.44 -23.43 22.54
N ILE A 255 3.35 -22.32 23.29
CA ILE A 255 4.33 -21.23 23.26
C ILE A 255 5.67 -21.65 23.85
N LEU A 256 5.65 -22.38 24.98
CA LEU A 256 6.86 -22.85 25.67
C LEU A 256 7.59 -23.97 24.91
N ASP A 257 6.84 -24.78 24.17
CA ASP A 257 7.40 -25.84 23.32
C ASP A 257 8.00 -25.29 22.03
N ASN A 258 7.68 -24.04 21.66
CA ASN A 258 8.18 -23.41 20.45
C ASN A 258 9.60 -22.83 20.63
N ASP A 259 10.53 -23.23 19.77
CA ASP A 259 11.93 -22.79 19.84
C ASP A 259 12.15 -21.28 19.72
N PHE A 260 11.28 -20.57 19.01
CA PHE A 260 11.38 -19.12 18.82
C PHE A 260 10.82 -18.34 20.02
N MET A 261 9.91 -18.93 20.80
CA MET A 261 9.13 -18.24 21.85
C MET A 261 9.41 -18.73 23.27
N LYS A 262 10.12 -19.85 23.46
CA LYS A 262 10.39 -20.45 24.79
C LYS A 262 11.17 -19.57 25.77
N ASN A 263 11.88 -18.56 25.28
CA ASN A 263 12.71 -17.67 26.10
C ASN A 263 11.98 -16.38 26.55
N LEU A 264 10.68 -16.25 26.29
CA LEU A 264 9.87 -15.12 26.74
C LEU A 264 9.61 -15.17 28.25
N GLU A 265 9.46 -14.00 28.88
CA GLU A 265 9.10 -13.94 30.30
C GLU A 265 7.65 -14.43 30.52
N MET A 266 7.39 -15.07 31.66
CA MET A 266 6.06 -15.59 32.01
C MET A 266 4.96 -14.51 32.05
N THR A 267 5.32 -13.23 32.22
CA THR A 267 4.44 -12.07 32.10
C THR A 267 4.03 -11.82 30.65
N GLN A 268 5.01 -11.78 29.73
CA GLN A 268 4.79 -11.61 28.29
C GLN A 268 3.99 -12.77 27.69
N ILE A 269 4.28 -14.01 28.10
CA ILE A 269 3.50 -15.18 27.67
C ILE A 269 2.05 -15.04 28.09
N ARG A 270 1.78 -14.58 29.33
CA ARG A 270 0.41 -14.33 29.80
C ARG A 270 -0.30 -13.27 28.95
N GLU A 271 0.39 -12.18 28.61
CA GLU A 271 -0.17 -11.15 27.74
C GLU A 271 -0.48 -11.69 26.34
N ILE A 272 0.41 -12.47 25.73
CA ILE A 272 0.16 -13.11 24.43
C ILE A 272 -1.07 -14.01 24.52
N VAL A 273 -1.15 -14.89 25.52
CA VAL A 273 -2.29 -15.78 25.73
C VAL A 273 -3.59 -14.99 25.91
N ASP A 274 -3.58 -13.89 26.63
CA ASP A 274 -4.75 -13.04 26.83
C ASP A 274 -5.23 -12.40 25.51
N CYS A 275 -4.31 -12.06 24.61
CA CYS A 275 -4.60 -11.36 23.35
C CYS A 275 -4.98 -12.27 22.18
N MET A 276 -4.62 -13.56 22.22
CA MET A 276 -5.04 -14.50 21.17
C MET A 276 -6.55 -14.62 21.08
N TYR A 277 -7.08 -14.87 19.88
CA TYR A 277 -8.52 -15.01 19.64
C TYR A 277 -8.85 -16.35 18.98
N PRO A 278 -10.01 -16.95 19.27
CA PRO A 278 -10.42 -18.21 18.65
C PRO A 278 -10.81 -18.00 17.20
N VAL A 279 -10.42 -18.94 16.34
CA VAL A 279 -10.84 -19.02 14.93
C VAL A 279 -11.27 -20.46 14.64
N GLN A 280 -12.40 -20.63 13.95
CA GLN A 280 -12.91 -21.94 13.58
C GLN A 280 -12.88 -22.10 12.06
N TYR A 281 -12.37 -23.25 11.60
CA TYR A 281 -12.33 -23.63 10.19
C TYR A 281 -13.13 -24.91 9.99
N GLY A 282 -13.89 -24.97 8.90
CA GLY A 282 -14.61 -26.19 8.50
C GLY A 282 -13.66 -27.25 7.94
N ALA A 283 -14.08 -28.51 7.93
CA ALA A 283 -13.31 -29.60 7.33
C ALA A 283 -12.99 -29.29 5.84
N GLY A 284 -11.72 -29.45 5.46
CA GLY A 284 -11.26 -29.15 4.10
C GLY A 284 -11.01 -27.66 3.81
N SER A 285 -11.08 -26.78 4.80
CA SER A 285 -10.74 -25.36 4.62
C SER A 285 -9.24 -25.16 4.44
N LEU A 286 -8.88 -24.20 3.59
CA LEU A 286 -7.50 -23.72 3.43
C LEU A 286 -7.25 -22.60 4.44
N ILE A 287 -6.34 -22.82 5.38
CA ILE A 287 -5.99 -21.84 6.43
C ILE A 287 -4.91 -20.88 5.92
N ILE A 288 -3.83 -21.42 5.36
CA ILE A 288 -2.71 -20.66 4.79
C ILE A 288 -2.34 -21.28 3.45
N LYS A 289 -2.01 -20.45 2.46
CA LYS A 289 -1.53 -20.87 1.15
C LYS A 289 -0.05 -20.56 0.98
N GLU A 290 0.70 -21.47 0.37
CA GLU A 290 2.11 -21.25 0.04
C GLU A 290 2.25 -20.07 -0.95
N GLY A 291 3.19 -19.17 -0.65
CA GLY A 291 3.43 -17.95 -1.43
C GLY A 291 2.74 -16.70 -0.87
N ASP A 292 1.81 -16.85 0.07
CA ASP A 292 1.16 -15.71 0.72
C ASP A 292 2.06 -15.10 1.82
N VAL A 293 1.90 -13.79 2.05
CA VAL A 293 2.63 -13.07 3.10
C VAL A 293 2.12 -13.51 4.48
N GLY A 294 3.01 -14.02 5.32
CA GLY A 294 2.67 -14.45 6.68
C GLY A 294 2.69 -13.29 7.68
N SER A 295 1.55 -13.03 8.33
CA SER A 295 1.40 -12.00 9.37
C SER A 295 0.72 -12.50 10.66
N ILE A 296 0.25 -13.76 10.69
CA ILE A 296 -0.53 -14.34 11.79
C ILE A 296 0.09 -15.67 12.22
N VAL A 297 0.10 -15.92 13.53
CA VAL A 297 0.52 -17.19 14.14
C VAL A 297 -0.71 -17.92 14.68
N TYR A 298 -0.81 -19.22 14.42
CA TYR A 298 -1.92 -20.07 14.85
C TYR A 298 -1.47 -21.10 15.89
N VAL A 299 -2.36 -21.43 16.81
CA VAL A 299 -2.22 -22.56 17.74
C VAL A 299 -3.44 -23.44 17.59
N MET A 300 -3.21 -24.73 17.39
CA MET A 300 -4.28 -25.71 17.24
C MET A 300 -4.71 -26.23 18.61
N GLU A 301 -5.99 -26.07 18.95
CA GLU A 301 -6.58 -26.59 20.19
C GLU A 301 -7.18 -27.99 19.98
N VAL A 302 -7.90 -28.20 18.88
CA VAL A 302 -8.54 -29.48 18.52
C VAL A 302 -8.56 -29.64 16.99
N GLY A 303 -8.05 -30.75 16.47
CA GLY A 303 -8.13 -31.09 15.04
C GLY A 303 -6.92 -31.89 14.53
N GLU A 304 -7.02 -32.40 13.30
CA GLU A 304 -5.88 -32.88 12.50
C GLU A 304 -5.81 -32.04 11.22
N GLU A 305 -4.62 -31.55 10.88
CA GLU A 305 -4.37 -30.81 9.64
C GLU A 305 -3.41 -31.58 8.72
N ALA A 306 -3.74 -31.61 7.42
CA ALA A 306 -2.89 -32.20 6.40
C ALA A 306 -2.08 -31.11 5.69
N VAL A 307 -0.78 -31.04 5.95
CA VAL A 307 0.15 -30.18 5.20
C VAL A 307 0.46 -30.85 3.86
N LYS A 308 0.03 -30.24 2.76
CA LYS A 308 0.34 -30.70 1.40
C LYS A 308 1.32 -29.74 0.74
N LYS A 309 2.54 -30.21 0.48
CA LYS A 309 3.50 -29.50 -0.36
C LYS A 309 3.36 -30.00 -1.79
N ALA A 310 3.14 -29.10 -2.75
CA ALA A 310 3.16 -29.48 -4.16
C ALA A 310 4.60 -29.88 -4.57
N PRO A 311 4.78 -30.95 -5.38
CA PRO A 311 6.10 -31.42 -5.80
C PRO A 311 6.83 -30.43 -6.69
#